data_AF-A0A352R1Y1-F1
#
_entry.id   AF-A0A352R1Y1-F1
#
_cell.length_a   1.000
_cell.length_b   1.000
_cell.length_c   1.000
_cell.angle_alpha   90.00
_cell.angle_beta   90.00
_cell.angle_gamma   90.00
#
_symmetry.space_group_name_H-M   'P 1'
#
loop_
_entity.id
_entity.type
_entity.pdbx_description
1 polymer ?
#
loop_
_entity_poly.entity_id
_entity_poly.type
_entity_poly.pdbx_seq_one_letter_code
_entity_poly.pdbx_strand_id
1 'polypeptide(L)' 'MAGHSKWANIKHRKAAQDAKRGKVFTKIIRELVVAAKEGGGEIADNPKLRQVVDKALGANMKR' A
#
# COMPACT_ATOMS: atom_id res chain seq x y z
N MET A 1 29.23 12.09 16.73
CA MET A 1 28.13 11.36 17.38
C MET A 1 26.80 12.07 17.08
N ALA A 2 25.86 11.41 16.40
CA ALA A 2 24.49 11.91 16.19
C ALA A 2 23.60 11.73 17.45
N GLY A 3 24.16 11.94 18.65
CA GLY A 3 23.51 11.60 19.93
C GLY A 3 22.24 12.40 20.20
N HIS A 4 22.25 13.71 19.91
CA HIS A 4 21.12 14.60 20.16
C HIS A 4 20.12 14.69 19.00
N SER A 5 20.49 14.26 17.79
CA SER A 5 19.68 14.37 16.56
C SER A 5 19.19 13.03 16.01
N LYS A 6 19.49 11.91 16.68
CA LYS A 6 19.07 10.55 16.30
C LYS A 6 17.57 10.47 16.04
N TRP A 7 16.76 11.03 16.94
CA TRP A 7 15.30 11.03 16.79
C TRP A 7 14.84 11.88 15.61
N ALA A 8 15.39 13.09 15.44
CA ALA A 8 15.06 13.97 14.33
C ALA A 8 15.32 13.28 12.98
N ASN A 9 16.48 12.64 12.82
CA ASN A 9 16.84 11.92 11.60
C ASN A 9 15.92 10.71 11.35
N ILE A 10 15.58 9.95 12.39
CA ILE A 10 14.61 8.84 12.29
C ILE A 10 13.24 9.37 11.87
N LYS A 11 12.78 10.47 12.46
CA LYS A 11 11.50 11.11 12.15
C LYS A 11 11.43 11.53 10.68
N HIS A 12 12.44 12.23 10.17
CA HIS A 12 12.47 12.67 8.76
C HIS A 12 12.48 11.50 7.79
N ARG A 13 13.32 10.47 8.05
CA ARG A 13 13.37 9.27 7.22
C ARG A 13 12.04 8.52 7.22
N LYS A 14 11.43 8.34 8.40
CA LYS A 14 10.14 7.67 8.54
C LYS A 14 9.03 8.45 7.82
N ALA A 15 8.98 9.76 7.97
CA ALA A 15 7.99 10.60 7.27
C ALA A 15 8.09 10.45 5.74
N ALA A 16 9.32 10.44 5.19
CA ALA A 16 9.52 10.21 3.76
C ALA A 16 9.08 8.81 3.31
N GLN A 17 9.32 7.78 4.13
CA GLN A 17 8.86 6.41 3.87
C GLN A 17 7.33 6.31 3.94
N ASP A 18 6.70 6.96 4.92
CA ASP A 18 5.25 6.99 5.09
C ASP A 18 4.57 7.71 3.91
N ALA A 19 5.13 8.83 3.44
CA ALA A 19 4.64 9.54 2.26
C ALA A 19 4.71 8.67 0.98
N LYS A 20 5.79 7.90 0.81
CA LYS A 20 5.93 6.95 -0.31
C LYS A 20 4.90 5.82 -0.19
N ARG A 21 4.73 5.24 1.00
CA ARG A 21 3.74 4.19 1.27
C ARG A 21 2.31 4.66 1.00
N GLY A 22 1.96 5.89 1.41
CA GLY A 22 0.65 6.48 1.13
C GLY A 22 0.32 6.51 -0.37
N LYS A 23 1.28 6.94 -1.21
CA LYS A 23 1.11 6.94 -2.68
C LYS A 23 0.88 5.55 -3.25
N VAL A 24 1.58 4.54 -2.73
CA VAL A 24 1.40 3.14 -3.15
C VAL A 24 0.01 2.64 -2.76
N PHE A 25 -0.44 2.91 -1.53
CA PHE A 25 -1.75 2.50 -1.04
C PHE A 25 -2.88 3.11 -1.87
N THR A 26 -2.82 4.41 -2.18
CA THR A 26 -3.83 5.05 -3.01
C THR A 26 -3.93 4.43 -4.41
N LYS A 27 -2.80 4.02 -5.00
CA LYS A 27 -2.80 3.33 -6.30
C LYS A 27 -3.46 1.95 -6.21
N ILE A 28 -3.10 1.17 -5.20
CA ILE A 28 -3.67 -0.17 -4.97
C ILE A 28 -5.19 -0.07 -4.70
N ILE A 29 -5.64 0.88 -3.88
CA ILE A 29 -7.07 1.10 -3.62
C ILE A 29 -7.84 1.38 -4.92
N ARG A 30 -7.30 2.25 -5.79
CA ARG A 30 -7.93 2.53 -7.09
C ARG A 30 -7.98 1.28 -7.98
N GLU A 31 -6.89 0.51 -8.03
CA GLU A 31 -6.85 -0.76 -8.78
C GLU A 31 -7.87 -1.77 -8.22
N LEU A 32 -8.03 -1.89 -6.89
CA LEU A 32 -9.01 -2.78 -6.26
C LEU A 32 -10.43 -2.41 -6.66
N VAL A 33 -10.78 -1.12 -6.56
CA VAL A 33 -12.12 -0.62 -6.90
C VAL A 33 -12.44 -0.86 -8.38
N VAL A 34 -11.49 -0.60 -9.27
CA VAL A 34 -11.68 -0.83 -10.72
C VAL A 34 -11.82 -2.32 -11.00
N ALA A 35 -10.94 -3.16 -10.45
CA ALA A 35 -10.99 -4.61 -10.66
C ALA A 35 -12.31 -5.20 -10.16
N ALA A 36 -12.78 -4.80 -8.98
CA ALA A 36 -14.04 -5.26 -8.41
C ALA A 36 -15.26 -4.77 -9.23
N LYS A 37 -15.19 -3.55 -9.78
CA LYS A 37 -16.26 -3.00 -10.64
C LYS A 37 -16.35 -3.72 -11.99
N GLU A 38 -15.22 -4.10 -12.58
CA GLU A 38 -15.17 -4.73 -13.90
C GLU A 38 -15.49 -6.23 -13.86
N GLY A 39 -14.99 -6.95 -12.86
CA GLY A 39 -15.08 -8.42 -12.80
C GLY A 39 -15.86 -8.97 -11.60
N GLY A 40 -16.59 -8.13 -10.87
CA GLY A 40 -17.30 -8.52 -9.66
C GLY A 40 -16.41 -8.56 -8.41
N GLY A 41 -17.06 -8.58 -7.23
CA GLY A 41 -16.42 -8.51 -5.91
C GLY A 41 -15.80 -9.82 -5.41
N GLU A 42 -16.04 -10.93 -6.09
CA GLU A 42 -15.53 -12.25 -5.70
C GLU A 42 -14.11 -12.49 -6.24
N ILE A 43 -13.15 -12.70 -5.34
CA ILE A 43 -11.72 -12.90 -5.68
C ILE A 43 -11.49 -14.24 -6.41
N ALA A 44 -12.35 -15.23 -6.15
CA ALA A 44 -12.27 -16.54 -6.78
C ALA A 44 -12.56 -16.48 -8.30
N ASP A 45 -13.44 -15.57 -8.70
CA ASP A 45 -13.93 -15.50 -10.09
C ASP A 45 -13.29 -14.36 -10.89
N ASN A 46 -12.48 -13.52 -10.23
CA ASN A 46 -11.84 -12.36 -10.83
C ASN A 46 -10.30 -12.42 -10.70
N PRO A 47 -9.58 -12.90 -11.74
CA PRO A 47 -8.12 -13.00 -11.73
C PRO A 47 -7.42 -11.64 -11.52
N LYS A 48 -8.01 -10.55 -12.04
CA LYS A 48 -7.46 -9.20 -11.88
C LYS A 48 -7.57 -8.75 -10.43
N LEU A 49 -8.72 -8.96 -9.78
CA LEU A 49 -8.92 -8.65 -8.37
C LEU A 49 -7.96 -9.46 -7.48
N ARG A 50 -7.76 -10.75 -7.78
CA ARG A 50 -6.79 -11.60 -7.06
C ARG A 50 -5.37 -11.03 -7.08
N GLN A 51 -4.88 -10.67 -8.27
CA GLN A 51 -3.54 -10.07 -8.40
C GLN A 51 -3.40 -8.76 -7.61
N VAL A 52 -4.44 -7.93 -7.61
CA VAL A 52 -4.40 -6.66 -6.86
C VAL A 52 -4.46 -6.90 -5.35
N VAL A 53 -5.21 -7.90 -4.88
CA VAL A 53 -5.22 -8.31 -3.47
C VAL A 53 -3.84 -8.81 -3.03
N ASP A 54 -3.17 -9.63 -3.84
CA ASP A 54 -1.81 -10.10 -3.54
C ASP A 54 -0.81 -8.93 -3.47
N LYS A 55 -0.94 -7.95 -4.37
CA LYS A 55 -0.16 -6.70 -4.35
C LYS A 55 -0.44 -5.87 -3.09
N ALA A 56 -1.69 -5.83 -2.63
CA ALA A 56 -2.07 -5.15 -1.39
C ALA A 56 -1.44 -5.79 -0.16
N LEU A 57 -1.48 -7.12 -0.08
CA LEU A 57 -0.88 -7.89 1.01
C LEU A 57 0.66 -7.76 1.01
N GLY A 58 1.30 -7.80 -0.17
CA GLY A 58 2.73 -7.53 -0.31
C GLY A 58 3.14 -6.12 0.12
N ALA A 59 2.21 -5.15 0.08
CA ALA A 59 2.42 -3.79 0.57
C ALA A 59 2.11 -3.62 2.08
N ASN A 60 1.79 -4.70 2.80
CA ASN A 60 1.30 -4.66 4.19
C ASN A 60 0.00 -3.84 4.36
N MET A 61 -0.87 -3.81 3.35
CA MET A 61 -2.25 -3.38 3.57
C MET A 61 -3.00 -4.46 4.37
N LYS A 62 -3.80 -4.04 5.33
CA LYS A 62 -4.63 -4.97 6.11
C LYS A 62 -5.76 -5.52 5.24
N ARG A 63 -6.13 -6.77 5.52
CA ARG A 63 -7.28 -7.45 4.93
C ARG A 63 -8.59 -6.90 5.49
#